data_AF-A0A7X6A7E7-F1
#
_entry.id   AF-A0A7X6A7E7-F1
#
_cell.length_a   1.000
_cell.length_b   1.000
_cell.length_c   1.000
_cell.angle_alpha   90.00
_cell.angle_beta   90.00
_cell.angle_gamma   90.00
#
_symmetry.space_group_name_H-M   'P 1'
#
loop_
_entity.id
_entity.type
_entity.pdbx_description
1 polymer ?
#
loop_
_entity_poly.entity_id
_entity_poly.type
_entity_poly.pdbx_seq_one_letter_code
_entity_poly.pdbx_strand_id
1 'polypeptide(L)'
;MGKSETALDLVVRGHRLVSDDVVEIKRRGDVLVGTGPELTRYHMELRGLGIVNVKDLFGVAAVRLNKFVEYVIRLDPLKDGKSYDRLGLDDQQQEILGFELPFVEMPVGPGRNLSVLIEVAARNHLLKLKGYHPARQLARRLGERLHPARAETEDEVLRGAMLRDREDPER
;
A
#
# COMPACT_ATOMS: atom_id res chain seq x y z
N MET A 1 -18.20 9.07 0.87
CA MET A 1 -16.80 8.61 0.88
C MET A 1 -15.94 9.84 0.79
N GLY A 2 -15.23 10.20 1.85
CA GLY A 2 -14.52 11.48 1.96
C GLY A 2 -13.27 11.60 1.08
N LYS A 3 -13.38 11.30 -0.22
CA LYS A 3 -12.27 11.34 -1.18
C LYS A 3 -11.75 12.76 -1.34
N SER A 4 -12.64 13.71 -1.60
CA SER A 4 -12.31 15.13 -1.78
C SER A 4 -11.75 15.72 -0.48
N GLU A 5 -12.33 15.42 0.68
CA GLU A 5 -11.83 15.86 1.99
C GLU A 5 -10.45 15.27 2.31
N THR A 6 -10.23 13.99 1.97
CA THR A 6 -8.92 13.34 2.13
C THR A 6 -7.90 13.94 1.16
N ALA A 7 -8.29 14.22 -0.08
CA ALA A 7 -7.44 14.86 -1.08
C ALA A 7 -7.04 16.29 -0.64
N LEU A 8 -7.98 17.04 -0.06
CA LEU A 8 -7.71 18.36 0.51
C LEU A 8 -6.73 18.28 1.67
N ASP A 9 -6.92 17.36 2.62
CA ASP A 9 -5.99 17.20 3.75
C ASP A 9 -4.58 16.77 3.27
N LEU A 10 -4.49 15.96 2.20
CA LEU A 10 -3.22 15.68 1.55
C LEU A 10 -2.59 16.94 0.92
N VAL A 11 -3.39 17.80 0.27
CA VAL A 11 -2.88 19.09 -0.25
C VAL A 11 -2.34 19.97 0.88
N VAL A 12 -3.07 20.07 2.00
CA VAL A 12 -2.62 20.82 3.20
C VAL A 12 -1.29 20.28 3.74
N ARG A 13 -1.04 18.97 3.61
CA ARG A 13 0.22 18.30 3.98
C ARG A 13 1.35 18.46 2.93
N GLY A 14 1.14 19.22 1.87
CA GLY A 14 2.14 19.52 0.84
C GLY A 14 2.10 18.58 -0.37
N HIS A 15 1.09 17.73 -0.49
CA HIS A 15 0.88 16.93 -1.71
C HIS A 15 0.21 17.76 -2.80
N ARG A 16 0.13 17.20 -4.01
CA ARG A 16 -0.36 17.91 -5.19
C ARG A 16 -1.59 17.25 -5.79
N LEU A 17 -2.63 18.04 -5.99
CA LEU A 17 -3.84 17.62 -6.68
C LEU A 17 -3.63 17.62 -8.19
N VAL A 18 -4.02 16.54 -8.86
CA VAL A 18 -4.10 16.48 -10.33
C VAL A 18 -5.53 16.73 -10.79
N SER A 19 -6.49 16.03 -10.21
CA SER A 19 -7.92 16.17 -10.47
C SER A 19 -8.73 15.66 -9.28
N ASP A 20 -9.96 16.15 -9.15
CA ASP A 20 -10.98 15.63 -8.23
C ASP A 20 -12.21 15.17 -9.03
N ASP A 21 -12.97 14.22 -8.48
CA ASP A 21 -14.14 13.56 -9.08
C ASP A 21 -13.86 12.78 -10.39
N VAL A 22 -13.56 13.48 -11.49
CA VAL A 22 -13.28 12.90 -12.81
C VAL A 22 -11.78 12.92 -13.11
N VAL A 23 -11.24 11.77 -13.49
CA VAL A 23 -9.84 11.62 -13.92
C VAL A 23 -9.80 11.04 -15.33
N GLU A 24 -9.14 11.73 -16.25
CA GLU A 24 -8.83 11.19 -17.57
C GLU A 24 -7.51 10.42 -17.50
N ILE A 25 -7.53 9.13 -17.85
CA ILE A 25 -6.33 8.29 -17.92
C ILE A 25 -6.03 8.00 -19.38
N LYS A 26 -4.79 8.30 -19.81
CA LYS A 26 -4.30 8.04 -21.16
C LYS A 26 -3.04 7.17 -21.10
N ARG A 27 -2.97 6.16 -21.96
CA ARG A 27 -1.75 5.38 -22.17
C ARG A 27 -0.78 6.15 -23.06
N ARG A 28 0.50 6.19 -22.68
CA ARG A 28 1.60 6.72 -23.51
C ARG A 28 2.77 5.73 -23.47
N GLY A 29 2.92 4.91 -24.51
CA GLY A 29 3.87 3.80 -24.50
C GLY A 29 3.53 2.82 -23.37
N ASP A 30 4.47 2.67 -22.43
CA ASP A 30 4.39 1.73 -21.30
C ASP A 30 4.01 2.39 -19.97
N VAL A 31 3.47 3.62 -20.01
CA VAL A 31 3.01 4.32 -18.82
C VAL A 31 1.57 4.82 -18.96
N LEU A 32 0.88 4.90 -17.83
CA LEU A 32 -0.41 5.55 -17.71
C LEU A 32 -0.24 6.97 -17.18
N VAL A 33 -0.87 7.95 -17.82
CA VAL A 33 -0.86 9.35 -17.42
C VAL A 33 -2.27 9.75 -17.02
N GLY A 34 -2.43 10.19 -15.76
CA GLY A 34 -3.66 10.78 -15.25
C GLY A 34 -3.66 12.30 -15.42
N THR A 35 -4.79 12.85 -15.83
CA THR A 35 -5.06 14.30 -15.89
C THR A 35 -6.51 14.58 -15.47
N GLY A 36 -6.86 15.87 -15.37
CA GLY A 36 -8.22 16.33 -15.11
C GLY A 36 -8.81 17.06 -16.32
N PRO A 37 -10.14 17.04 -16.49
CA PRO A 37 -10.83 17.85 -17.50
C PRO A 37 -10.47 19.33 -17.35
N GLU A 38 -10.45 20.06 -18.46
CA GLU A 38 -10.12 21.50 -18.42
C GLU A 38 -11.17 22.31 -17.64
N LEU A 39 -12.45 21.96 -17.80
CA LEU A 39 -13.57 22.65 -17.16
C LEU A 39 -13.52 22.62 -15.63
N THR A 40 -13.19 21.45 -15.06
CA THR A 40 -13.14 21.24 -13.60
C THR A 40 -11.72 21.36 -13.04
N ARG A 41 -10.77 21.83 -13.84
CA ARG A 41 -9.36 21.90 -13.46
C ARG A 41 -9.18 22.71 -12.19
N TYR A 42 -8.48 22.12 -11.21
CA TYR A 42 -8.20 22.69 -9.88
C TYR A 42 -9.42 22.92 -8.99
N HIS A 43 -10.63 22.62 -9.45
CA HIS A 43 -11.84 22.73 -8.65
C HIS A 43 -12.07 21.45 -7.86
N MET A 44 -12.63 21.60 -6.67
CA MET A 44 -12.99 20.51 -5.77
C MET A 44 -14.34 20.84 -5.13
N GLU A 45 -15.24 19.85 -5.06
CA GLU A 45 -16.48 19.97 -4.30
C GLU A 45 -16.24 19.53 -2.86
N LEU A 46 -16.62 20.40 -1.91
CA LEU A 46 -16.58 20.09 -0.48
C LEU A 46 -17.98 20.22 0.09
N ARG A 47 -18.50 19.12 0.61
CA ARG A 47 -19.85 19.09 1.18
C ARG A 47 -19.95 20.08 2.34
N GLY A 48 -20.95 20.97 2.26
CA GLY A 48 -21.18 22.03 3.25
C GLY A 48 -20.38 23.32 3.01
N LEU A 49 -19.39 23.31 2.12
CA LEU A 49 -18.63 24.50 1.70
C LEU A 49 -18.94 24.93 0.26
N GLY A 50 -19.26 23.98 -0.61
CA GLY A 50 -19.45 24.19 -2.05
C GLY A 50 -18.17 23.93 -2.83
N ILE A 51 -18.07 24.52 -4.03
CA ILE A 51 -16.93 24.35 -4.93
C ILE A 51 -15.82 25.34 -4.54
N VAL A 52 -14.60 24.83 -4.41
CA VAL A 52 -13.40 25.61 -4.11
C VAL A 52 -12.35 25.45 -5.21
N ASN A 53 -11.49 26.45 -5.37
CA ASN A 53 -10.33 26.37 -6.26
C ASN A 53 -9.04 26.12 -5.45
N VAL A 54 -8.46 24.94 -5.60
CA VAL A 54 -7.30 24.48 -4.83
C VAL A 54 -6.03 25.27 -5.19
N LYS A 55 -5.88 25.67 -6.46
CA LYS A 55 -4.73 26.46 -6.91
C LYS A 55 -4.75 27.86 -6.29
N ASP A 56 -5.91 28.49 -6.22
CA ASP A 56 -6.03 29.85 -5.70
C ASP A 56 -5.86 29.89 -4.18
N LEU A 57 -6.31 28.84 -3.48
CA LEU A 57 -6.18 28.72 -2.02
C LEU A 57 -4.77 28.32 -1.55
N PHE A 58 -4.11 27.39 -2.24
CA PHE A 58 -2.85 26.78 -1.78
C PHE A 58 -1.66 27.04 -2.71
N GLY A 59 -1.87 27.81 -3.78
CA GLY A 59 -0.86 28.20 -4.75
C GLY A 59 -0.56 27.16 -5.82
N VAL A 60 0.26 27.55 -6.79
CA VAL A 60 0.65 26.70 -7.94
C VAL A 60 1.39 25.43 -7.51
N ALA A 61 2.05 25.45 -6.35
CA ALA A 61 2.79 24.31 -5.82
C ALA A 61 1.87 23.17 -5.35
N ALA A 62 0.59 23.44 -5.07
CA ALA A 62 -0.40 22.48 -4.58
C ALA A 62 -1.12 21.71 -5.70
N VAL A 63 -0.86 22.03 -6.96
CA VAL A 63 -1.55 21.43 -8.10
C VAL A 63 -0.57 20.93 -9.17
N ARG A 64 -1.04 20.01 -10.01
CA ARG A 64 -0.35 19.58 -11.23
C ARG A 64 -1.34 19.33 -12.35
N LEU A 65 -0.89 19.53 -13.59
CA LEU A 65 -1.71 19.25 -14.79
C LEU A 65 -1.85 17.75 -15.06
N ASN A 66 -0.80 16.97 -14.78
CA ASN A 66 -0.77 15.53 -14.99
C ASN A 66 0.24 14.84 -14.07
N LYS A 67 0.11 13.52 -13.93
CA LYS A 67 1.08 12.64 -13.26
C LYS A 67 0.95 11.21 -13.79
N PHE A 68 2.04 10.44 -13.76
CA PHE A 68 1.98 9.00 -13.99
C PHE A 68 1.14 8.30 -12.91
N VAL A 69 0.29 7.37 -13.33
CA VAL A 69 -0.50 6.51 -12.44
C VAL A 69 0.29 5.23 -12.20
N GLU A 70 0.80 5.08 -10.98
CA GLU A 70 1.74 4.02 -10.60
C GLU A 70 1.21 3.13 -9.47
N TYR A 71 0.19 3.60 -8.73
CA TYR A 71 -0.35 2.93 -7.56
C TYR A 71 -1.82 3.29 -7.37
N VAL A 72 -2.65 2.30 -7.04
CA VAL A 72 -4.09 2.48 -6.84
C VAL A 72 -4.47 2.14 -5.40
N ILE A 73 -5.16 3.07 -4.74
CA ILE A 73 -5.72 2.86 -3.39
C ILE A 73 -7.24 2.95 -3.51
N ARG A 74 -7.93 1.83 -3.27
CA ARG A 74 -9.41 1.81 -3.21
C ARG A 74 -9.86 1.97 -1.77
N LEU A 75 -10.61 3.03 -1.53
CA LEU A 75 -11.29 3.28 -0.27
C LEU A 75 -12.58 2.45 -0.23
N ASP A 76 -12.65 1.47 0.67
CA ASP A 76 -13.78 0.55 0.80
C ASP A 76 -14.52 0.79 2.13
N PRO A 77 -15.85 0.92 2.18
CA PRO A 77 -16.52 1.09 3.46
C PRO A 77 -16.40 -0.22 4.25
N LEU A 78 -16.20 -0.11 5.56
CA LEU A 78 -16.14 -1.28 6.42
C LEU A 78 -17.45 -2.07 6.29
N LYS A 79 -17.35 -3.35 5.90
CA LYS A 79 -18.47 -4.28 5.77
C LYS A 79 -18.24 -5.45 6.71
N ASP A 80 -19.29 -5.85 7.42
CA ASP A 80 -19.26 -7.02 8.28
C ASP A 80 -18.94 -8.28 7.45
N GLY A 81 -18.02 -9.09 7.96
CA GLY A 81 -17.58 -10.34 7.32
C GLY A 81 -16.52 -10.19 6.21
N LYS A 82 -16.17 -8.97 5.77
CA LYS A 82 -15.06 -8.79 4.82
C LYS A 82 -13.72 -8.83 5.56
N SER A 83 -12.88 -9.82 5.23
CA SER A 83 -11.49 -9.86 5.70
C SER A 83 -10.63 -8.91 4.89
N TYR A 84 -9.85 -8.08 5.58
CA TYR A 84 -8.86 -7.21 4.97
C TYR A 84 -7.46 -7.76 5.26
N ASP A 85 -6.55 -7.61 4.31
CA ASP A 85 -5.16 -8.02 4.51
C ASP A 85 -4.55 -7.21 5.66
N ARG A 86 -4.10 -7.93 6.69
CA ARG A 86 -3.45 -7.37 7.89
C ARG A 86 -1.94 -7.40 7.81
N LEU A 87 -1.39 -8.28 6.97
CA LEU A 87 0.04 -8.56 6.92
C LEU A 87 0.70 -7.84 5.74
N GLY A 88 -0.03 -7.57 4.65
CA GLY A 88 0.54 -6.92 3.47
C GLY A 88 1.52 -7.82 2.72
N LEU A 89 1.32 -9.14 2.82
CA LEU A 89 2.20 -10.15 2.23
C LEU A 89 1.89 -10.40 0.77
N ASP A 90 0.61 -10.31 0.42
CA ASP A 90 0.12 -10.50 -0.94
C ASP A 90 0.19 -9.16 -1.69
N ASP A 91 0.78 -9.18 -2.87
CA ASP A 91 0.80 -8.03 -3.76
C ASP A 91 -0.43 -8.11 -4.66
N GLN A 92 -1.39 -7.20 -4.47
CA GLN A 92 -2.58 -7.12 -5.32
C GLN A 92 -2.31 -6.19 -6.51
N GLN A 93 -2.99 -6.48 -7.63
CA GLN A 93 -2.95 -5.68 -8.84
C GLN A 93 -4.35 -5.29 -9.29
N GLN A 94 -4.43 -4.16 -10.01
CA GLN A 94 -5.63 -3.69 -10.66
C GLN A 94 -5.29 -3.28 -12.10
N GLU A 95 -6.01 -3.88 -13.05
CA GLU A 95 -5.88 -3.54 -14.46
C GLU A 95 -6.51 -2.18 -14.78
N ILE A 96 -5.75 -1.31 -15.46
CA ILE A 96 -6.25 -0.07 -16.07
C ILE A 96 -5.69 0.02 -17.49
N LEU A 97 -6.56 0.06 -18.50
CA LEU A 97 -6.19 0.15 -19.92
C LEU A 97 -5.13 -0.90 -20.35
N GLY A 98 -5.24 -2.14 -19.83
CA GLY A 98 -4.29 -3.22 -20.12
C GLY A 98 -2.99 -3.18 -19.32
N PHE A 99 -2.86 -2.32 -18.30
CA PHE A 99 -1.72 -2.32 -17.37
C PHE A 99 -2.15 -2.77 -15.99
N GLU A 100 -1.45 -3.76 -15.46
CA GLU A 100 -1.55 -4.15 -14.06
C GLU A 100 -0.81 -3.15 -13.17
N LEU A 101 -1.56 -2.41 -12.37
CA LEU A 101 -1.00 -1.49 -11.39
C LEU A 101 -1.05 -2.09 -9.99
N PRO A 102 -0.01 -1.92 -9.16
CA PRO A 102 -0.06 -2.27 -7.75
C PRO A 102 -1.24 -1.59 -7.06
N PHE A 103 -1.90 -2.35 -6.21
CA PHE A 103 -3.21 -2.01 -5.69
C PHE A 103 -3.33 -2.35 -4.20
N VAL A 104 -4.11 -1.55 -3.46
CA VAL A 104 -4.51 -1.88 -2.09
C VAL A 104 -5.95 -1.45 -1.82
N GLU A 105 -6.68 -2.29 -1.09
CA GLU A 105 -7.95 -1.92 -0.45
C GLU A 105 -7.71 -1.35 0.95
N MET A 106 -8.22 -0.14 1.18
CA MET A 106 -8.13 0.53 2.46
C MET A 106 -9.53 0.67 3.07
N PRO A 107 -9.79 0.04 4.24
CA PRO A 107 -11.08 0.18 4.89
C PRO A 107 -11.28 1.61 5.40
N VAL A 108 -12.48 2.13 5.18
CA VAL A 108 -12.94 3.43 5.66
C VAL A 108 -13.95 3.23 6.78
N GLY A 109 -13.73 3.93 7.89
CA GLY A 109 -14.62 3.95 9.04
C GLY A 109 -14.33 5.13 9.96
N PRO A 110 -15.23 5.41 10.92
CA PRO A 110 -15.04 6.48 11.90
C PRO A 110 -13.70 6.35 12.64
N GLY A 111 -13.04 7.48 12.94
CA GLY A 111 -11.78 7.52 13.67
C GLY A 111 -10.53 7.18 12.85
N ARG A 112 -10.65 6.87 11.55
CA ARG A 112 -9.49 6.64 10.67
C ARG A 112 -9.05 7.93 10.00
N ASN A 113 -7.78 8.30 10.17
CA ASN A 113 -7.17 9.35 9.38
C ASN A 113 -6.71 8.78 8.02
N LEU A 114 -7.55 8.93 7.00
CA LEU A 114 -7.30 8.36 5.67
C LEU A 114 -6.09 8.97 4.99
N SER A 115 -5.85 10.27 5.15
CA SER A 115 -4.71 10.95 4.53
C SER A 115 -3.39 10.38 5.02
N VAL A 116 -3.25 10.18 6.33
CA VAL A 116 -2.07 9.55 6.94
C VAL A 116 -1.90 8.12 6.42
N LEU A 117 -2.98 7.34 6.35
CA LEU A 117 -2.93 5.97 5.85
C LEU A 117 -2.53 5.91 4.37
N ILE A 118 -3.06 6.80 3.53
CA ILE A 118 -2.69 6.92 2.11
C ILE A 118 -1.22 7.29 1.97
N GLU A 119 -0.72 8.22 2.79
CA GLU A 119 0.68 8.64 2.78
C GLU A 119 1.62 7.49 3.18
N VAL A 120 1.26 6.74 4.22
CA VAL A 120 2.00 5.53 4.64
C VAL A 120 1.95 4.47 3.55
N ALA A 121 0.79 4.24 2.91
CA ALA A 121 0.66 3.29 1.82
C ALA A 121 1.54 3.67 0.62
N ALA A 122 1.58 4.94 0.25
CA ALA A 122 2.45 5.45 -0.81
C ALA A 122 3.94 5.29 -0.47
N ARG A 123 4.35 5.61 0.77
CA ARG A 123 5.73 5.38 1.22
C ARG A 123 6.10 3.89 1.24
N ASN A 124 5.20 3.02 1.68
CA ASN A 124 5.41 1.58 1.68
C ASN A 124 5.55 1.05 0.25
N HIS A 125 4.75 1.54 -0.69
CA HIS A 125 4.89 1.22 -2.11
C HIS A 125 6.27 1.64 -2.64
N LEU A 126 6.74 2.86 -2.32
CA LEU A 126 8.10 3.29 -2.68
C LEU A 126 9.21 2.43 -2.06
N LEU A 127 9.01 1.90 -0.84
CA LEU A 127 9.94 0.94 -0.24
C LEU A 127 9.96 -0.39 -1.00
N LYS A 128 8.79 -0.92 -1.37
CA LYS A 128 8.68 -2.15 -2.17
C LYS A 128 9.38 -2.00 -3.53
N LEU A 129 9.23 -0.85 -4.19
CA LEU A 129 9.94 -0.55 -5.45
C LEU A 129 11.47 -0.52 -5.29
N LYS A 130 11.98 -0.24 -4.09
CA LYS A 130 13.41 -0.30 -3.75
C LYS A 130 13.85 -1.71 -3.31
N GLY A 131 12.99 -2.72 -3.42
CA GLY A 131 13.25 -4.09 -2.98
C GLY A 131 13.10 -4.32 -1.48
N TYR A 132 12.59 -3.35 -0.71
CA TYR A 132 12.37 -3.50 0.72
C TYR A 132 10.92 -3.90 1.01
N HIS A 133 10.73 -5.11 1.55
CA HIS A 133 9.41 -5.66 1.91
C HIS A 133 9.30 -5.82 3.44
N PRO A 134 8.82 -4.80 4.18
CA PRO A 134 8.81 -4.83 5.65
C PRO A 134 8.03 -6.01 6.23
N ALA A 135 6.87 -6.34 5.65
CA ALA A 135 6.03 -7.45 6.06
C ALA A 135 6.76 -8.81 5.97
N ARG A 136 7.40 -9.09 4.83
CA ARG A 136 8.17 -10.33 4.61
C ARG A 136 9.34 -10.42 5.58
N GLN A 137 10.03 -9.31 5.85
CA GLN A 137 11.13 -9.29 6.82
C GLN A 137 10.68 -9.51 8.27
N LEU A 138 9.51 -8.99 8.64
CA LEU A 138 8.94 -9.23 9.96
C LEU A 138 8.49 -10.69 10.09
N ALA A 139 7.78 -11.21 9.09
CA ALA A 139 7.34 -12.60 9.05
C ALA A 139 8.53 -13.58 9.17
N ARG A 140 9.63 -13.32 8.43
CA ARG A 140 10.86 -14.10 8.52
C ARG A 140 11.44 -14.11 9.94
N ARG A 141 11.60 -12.93 10.55
CA ARG A 141 12.14 -12.78 11.91
C ARG A 141 11.27 -13.43 12.99
N LEU A 142 9.95 -13.41 12.80
CA LEU A 142 9.01 -14.10 13.71
C LEU A 142 9.10 -15.62 13.53
N GLY A 143 9.19 -16.11 12.30
CA GLY A 143 9.38 -17.54 12.01
C GLY A 143 10.66 -18.09 12.63
N GLU A 144 11.77 -17.36 12.51
CA GLU A 144 13.07 -17.71 13.13
C GLU A 144 12.98 -17.82 14.66
N ARG A 145 12.17 -16.97 15.32
CA ARG A 145 12.01 -16.96 16.79
C ARG A 145 11.02 -17.99 17.31
N LEU A 146 10.04 -18.39 16.50
CA LEU A 146 9.01 -19.36 16.89
C LEU A 146 9.45 -20.81 16.64
N HIS A 147 10.46 -21.03 15.80
CA HIS A 147 11.07 -22.34 15.54
C HIS A 147 12.56 -22.43 15.93
N PRO A 148 12.96 -22.14 17.18
CA PRO A 148 14.35 -22.35 17.60
C PRO A 148 14.70 -23.85 17.74
N ALA A 149 13.71 -24.70 17.99
CA ALA A 149 13.89 -26.05 18.55
C ALA A 149 13.91 -27.22 17.55
N ARG A 150 14.20 -27.01 16.25
CA ARG A 150 14.46 -28.15 15.34
C ARG A 150 15.95 -28.40 15.09
N ALA A 151 16.80 -27.39 15.28
CA ALA A 151 18.24 -27.55 15.11
C ALA A 151 18.89 -28.31 16.28
N GLU A 152 18.37 -28.18 17.51
CA GLU A 152 18.94 -28.85 18.69
C GLU A 152 18.55 -30.33 18.76
N THR A 153 17.34 -30.70 18.29
CA THR A 153 16.86 -32.09 18.36
C THR A 153 17.53 -33.00 17.32
N GLU A 154 17.90 -32.49 16.14
CA GLU A 154 18.64 -33.30 15.16
C GLU A 154 20.08 -33.58 15.62
N ASP A 155 20.76 -32.63 16.25
CA ASP A 155 22.11 -32.82 16.79
C ASP A 155 22.14 -33.75 18.02
N GLU A 156 21.12 -33.71 18.89
CA GLU A 156 21.00 -34.68 19.99
C GLU A 156 20.62 -36.08 19.51
N VAL A 157 19.77 -36.20 18.49
CA VAL A 157 19.40 -37.50 17.92
C VAL A 157 20.57 -38.11 17.14
N LEU A 158 21.34 -37.31 16.39
CA LEU A 158 22.57 -37.77 15.72
C LEU A 158 23.66 -38.14 16.72
N ARG A 159 23.88 -37.37 17.79
CA ARG A 159 24.82 -37.74 18.87
C ARG A 159 24.36 -38.98 19.62
N GLY A 160 23.07 -39.11 19.91
CA GLY A 160 22.47 -40.26 20.59
C GLY A 160 22.45 -41.54 19.74
N ALA A 161 22.48 -41.43 18.41
CA ALA A 161 22.65 -42.55 17.49
C ALA A 161 24.13 -42.95 17.37
N MET A 162 25.05 -41.98 17.27
CA MET A 162 26.50 -42.24 17.22
C MET A 162 27.10 -42.82 18.51
N LEU A 163 26.47 -42.56 19.68
CA LEU A 163 26.86 -43.16 20.95
C LEU A 163 26.39 -44.62 21.09
N ARG A 164 25.25 -45.00 20.48
CA ARG A 164 24.74 -46.38 20.51
C ARG A 164 25.51 -47.33 19.59
N ASP A 165 26.03 -46.83 18.47
CA ASP A 165 26.86 -47.63 17.56
C ASP A 165 28.28 -47.92 18.09
N ARG A 166 28.67 -47.35 19.25
CA ARG A 166 29.98 -47.63 19.88
C ARG A 166 29.91 -48.62 21.04
N GLU A 167 28.72 -49.07 21.45
CA GLU A 167 28.53 -49.98 22.58
C GLU A 167 28.34 -51.45 22.21
N ASP A 168 28.55 -51.85 20.94
CA ASP A 168 28.56 -53.27 20.57
C ASP A 168 29.90 -53.72 19.95
N PRO A 169 30.89 -54.10 20.78
CA PRO A 169 32.12 -54.74 20.33
C PRO A 169 32.07 -56.28 20.40
N GLU A 170 30.90 -56.92 20.60
CA GLU A 170 30.80 -58.38 20.68
C GLU A 170 29.71 -58.98 19.78
N ARG A 171 30.00 -59.05 18.47
CA ARG A 171 29.56 -60.14 17.60
C ARG A 171 30.64 -60.57 16.62
#